data_AF-A0AAW0U006-F1
#
_entry.id   AF-A0AAW0U006-F1
#
_cell.length_a   1.000
_cell.length_b   1.000
_cell.length_c   1.000
_cell.angle_alpha   90.00
_cell.angle_beta   90.00
_cell.angle_gamma   90.00
#
_symmetry.space_group_name_H-M   'P 1'
#
loop_
_entity.id
_entity.type
_entity.pdbx_description
1 polymer ?
#
loop_
_entity_poly.entity_id
_entity_poly.type
_entity_poly.pdbx_seq_one_letter_code
_entity_poly.pdbx_strand_id
1 'polypeptide(L)'
;MQYKMEVSALEPTATGAKDHSSSASMGSSTYHPLFRKPSKRQGFLQLQRSREIEQISWQSFKWQNQMTHALVSRLGITKELKGHRGCVNCIEFNTEGSLLLSGSDDYNIILWDVYKQKRLKILSTGHRGNIFSVKFQPQSGDRVAISGAGDGHIEVRELETEDVTHICTCHEKRVKRIATVPTQPNNFYSASEDGTVMLYDMRAPHTCNSQASNFLIDLRQHAGSTVECRCITIHPSRPELIAIGVNDPFIRIYDRRMIKVNSVQYFSGGSGHLERNNYSVSHTTGSSDNLPPGCVQYLVPGHLPDRLREFHRQGRSLSTTYLTYSADGTQLLANLGGEHIYLFHMANPQYPRHYAAPSATKLHSKECDAVSNGMCKSVSANTNGISSHLTEGGDRMSVYFYPPVPPLTPRAESLKARANQAFAAEKYITGLQLYNQAAEISPNSAVLYSNRAAALMKRKWDGDIYAALRDCFTALDIDPHHVKAHFRLARCLHQLGREDEAQVCLDDFMKQHPDHISSPACTTLANDIAKAIISKQREGPDIDGDNDIPFPTPSAQEQKWRSQASDYHKYYCGHCNTLTDIKEAIFLGSGRFFLLASSSLMSSAAP
;
A
#
# COMPACT_ATOMS: atom_id res chain seq x y z
N MET A 1 -34.14 -24.97 -30.63
CA MET A 1 -33.22 -26.10 -30.38
C MET A 1 -33.05 -26.24 -28.87
N GLN A 2 -33.82 -27.15 -28.28
CA GLN A 2 -33.71 -27.55 -26.88
C GLN A 2 -32.59 -28.57 -26.73
N TYR A 3 -31.76 -28.45 -25.69
CA TYR A 3 -30.98 -29.57 -25.18
C TYR A 3 -31.45 -29.86 -23.74
N LYS A 4 -32.14 -31.00 -23.61
CA LYS A 4 -32.33 -31.74 -22.35
C LYS A 4 -30.97 -32.32 -21.94
N MET A 5 -30.61 -32.22 -20.66
CA MET A 5 -29.65 -33.13 -20.05
C MET A 5 -30.37 -33.95 -18.98
N GLU A 6 -30.33 -35.26 -19.18
CA GLU A 6 -30.86 -36.29 -18.31
C GLU A 6 -29.99 -36.46 -17.06
N VAL A 7 -30.66 -36.68 -15.94
CA VAL A 7 -30.08 -36.99 -14.62
C VAL A 7 -30.03 -38.51 -14.51
N SER A 8 -28.84 -39.11 -14.39
CA SER A 8 -28.68 -40.49 -13.97
C SER A 8 -28.19 -40.54 -12.52
N ALA A 9 -29.05 -41.08 -11.66
CA ALA A 9 -28.74 -41.44 -10.29
C ALA A 9 -27.95 -42.76 -10.27
N LEU A 10 -26.90 -42.83 -9.45
CA LEU A 10 -26.21 -44.07 -9.12
C LEU A 10 -26.32 -44.27 -7.60
N GLU A 11 -27.12 -45.26 -7.22
CA GLU A 11 -27.20 -45.80 -5.86
C GLU A 11 -25.94 -46.63 -5.51
N PRO A 12 -25.59 -46.76 -4.22
CA PRO A 12 -24.44 -47.54 -3.78
C PRO A 12 -24.79 -49.02 -3.62
N THR A 13 -24.00 -49.91 -4.22
CA THR A 13 -24.07 -51.36 -4.00
C THR A 13 -23.13 -51.78 -2.88
N ALA A 14 -23.71 -52.46 -1.89
CA ALA A 14 -23.01 -53.20 -0.85
C ALA A 14 -22.66 -54.61 -1.34
N THR A 15 -21.47 -55.10 -1.02
CA THR A 15 -21.13 -56.54 -0.99
C THR A 15 -20.18 -56.82 0.17
N GLY A 16 -20.42 -57.96 0.80
CA GLY A 16 -19.96 -58.32 2.13
C GLY A 16 -18.63 -59.08 2.22
N ALA A 17 -18.17 -59.11 3.46
CA ALA A 17 -17.60 -60.23 4.21
C ALA A 17 -16.25 -60.84 3.77
N LYS A 18 -15.30 -60.82 4.71
CA LYS A 18 -14.73 -62.04 5.29
C LYS A 18 -14.01 -61.75 6.62
N ASP A 19 -14.55 -62.33 7.68
CA ASP A 19 -13.93 -62.51 8.98
C ASP A 19 -12.80 -63.54 8.92
N HIS A 20 -11.72 -63.30 9.67
CA HIS A 20 -10.98 -64.36 10.34
C HIS A 20 -10.51 -63.89 11.71
N SER A 21 -10.95 -64.63 12.72
CA SER A 21 -10.68 -64.50 14.14
C SER A 21 -9.35 -65.13 14.54
N SER A 22 -8.67 -64.57 15.55
CA SER A 22 -8.07 -65.36 16.63
C SER A 22 -7.70 -64.45 17.82
N SER A 23 -8.04 -64.97 19.00
CA SER A 23 -7.90 -64.42 20.34
C SER A 23 -6.52 -64.71 20.94
N ALA A 24 -6.05 -63.88 21.89
CA ALA A 24 -5.45 -64.28 23.16
C ALA A 24 -4.92 -63.08 23.98
N SER A 25 -4.74 -63.34 25.27
CA SER A 25 -4.83 -62.47 26.43
C SER A 25 -3.51 -62.00 27.06
N MET A 26 -3.63 -60.96 27.90
CA MET A 26 -2.94 -60.70 29.19
C MET A 26 -1.41 -60.62 29.29
N GLY A 27 -0.93 -59.59 30.02
CA GLY A 27 0.32 -59.67 30.80
C GLY A 27 1.21 -58.42 30.77
N SER A 28 1.20 -57.66 31.87
CA SER A 28 2.19 -56.62 32.16
C SER A 28 3.51 -57.23 32.67
N SER A 29 4.67 -56.75 32.20
CA SER A 29 5.88 -56.57 33.03
C SER A 29 7.04 -55.91 32.26
N THR A 30 7.39 -54.69 32.69
CA THR A 30 8.74 -54.13 32.95
C THR A 30 9.99 -54.54 32.15
N TYR A 31 10.64 -53.49 31.59
CA TYR A 31 12.10 -53.18 31.49
C TYR A 31 13.04 -54.25 30.88
N HIS A 32 13.97 -54.03 29.94
CA HIS A 32 14.69 -52.93 29.26
C HIS A 32 15.50 -53.64 28.11
N PRO A 33 16.43 -53.04 27.34
CA PRO A 33 16.42 -51.83 26.53
C PRO A 33 16.75 -52.14 25.05
N LEU A 34 16.03 -51.58 24.08
CA LEU A 34 16.62 -51.31 22.76
C LEU A 34 16.29 -49.88 22.36
N PHE A 35 17.22 -48.99 22.72
CA PHE A 35 17.32 -47.65 22.17
C PHE A 35 17.40 -47.73 20.64
N ARG A 36 16.27 -47.57 19.97
CA ARG A 36 16.22 -46.75 18.75
C ARG A 36 15.54 -45.45 19.11
N LYS A 37 16.33 -44.39 19.25
CA LYS A 37 15.82 -43.01 19.34
C LYS A 37 14.86 -42.77 18.17
N PRO A 38 13.56 -42.53 18.40
CA PRO A 38 12.75 -41.82 17.43
C PRO A 38 13.22 -40.36 17.50
N SER A 39 13.71 -39.86 16.37
CA SER A 39 14.03 -38.44 16.22
C SER A 39 12.79 -37.61 16.53
N LYS A 40 12.89 -36.81 17.60
CA LYS A 40 12.03 -35.68 18.01
C LYS A 40 10.51 -35.91 17.89
N ARG A 41 9.84 -36.00 19.05
CA ARG A 41 8.40 -35.77 19.21
C ARG A 41 8.01 -34.48 18.46
N GLN A 42 7.32 -34.59 17.34
CA GLN A 42 6.57 -33.47 16.80
C GLN A 42 5.37 -33.22 17.73
N GLY A 43 5.25 -32.00 18.23
CA GLY A 43 4.15 -31.63 19.12
C GLY A 43 2.81 -31.73 18.40
N PHE A 44 1.72 -31.94 19.14
CA PHE A 44 0.35 -31.97 18.61
C PHE A 44 0.02 -30.75 17.72
N LEU A 45 0.52 -29.56 18.09
CA LEU A 45 0.45 -28.33 17.29
C LEU A 45 1.16 -28.43 15.93
N GLN A 46 2.24 -29.20 15.84
CA GLN A 46 3.00 -29.39 14.61
C GLN A 46 2.33 -30.40 13.69
N LEU A 47 1.68 -31.44 14.23
CA LEU A 47 0.82 -32.36 13.48
C LEU A 47 -0.45 -31.68 12.95
N GLN A 48 -1.05 -30.76 13.73
CA GLN A 48 -2.19 -29.97 13.26
C GLN A 48 -1.77 -28.95 12.19
N ARG A 49 -0.61 -28.29 12.36
CA ARG A 49 0.00 -27.48 11.30
C ARG A 49 0.33 -28.28 10.05
N SER A 50 0.90 -29.48 10.19
CA SER A 50 1.21 -30.34 9.05
C SER A 50 -0.05 -30.80 8.33
N ARG A 51 -1.16 -31.04 9.04
CA ARG A 51 -2.46 -31.32 8.43
C ARG A 51 -3.07 -30.11 7.73
N GLU A 52 -2.97 -28.91 8.29
CA GLU A 52 -3.38 -27.66 7.61
C GLU A 52 -2.50 -27.38 6.38
N ILE A 53 -1.20 -27.65 6.45
CA ILE A 53 -0.24 -27.50 5.34
C ILE A 53 -0.48 -28.56 4.25
N GLU A 54 -0.80 -29.81 4.60
CA GLU A 54 -1.10 -30.88 3.64
C GLU A 54 -2.50 -30.73 3.01
N GLN A 55 -3.44 -30.07 3.70
CA GLN A 55 -4.73 -29.68 3.12
C GLN A 55 -4.58 -28.50 2.14
N ILE A 56 -3.50 -27.72 2.25
CA ILE A 56 -3.03 -26.76 1.23
C ILE A 56 -2.12 -27.51 0.24
N SER A 57 -2.65 -28.58 -0.34
CA SER A 57 -1.97 -29.34 -1.37
C SER A 57 -1.88 -28.49 -2.64
N TRP A 58 -0.66 -28.35 -3.14
CA TRP A 58 -0.22 -27.52 -4.27
C TRP A 58 -0.97 -27.74 -5.61
N GLN A 59 -1.89 -28.70 -5.69
CA GLN A 59 -2.74 -28.96 -6.86
C GLN A 59 -3.97 -28.03 -6.92
N SER A 60 -4.57 -27.68 -5.78
CA SER A 60 -5.64 -26.65 -5.72
C SER A 60 -5.09 -25.24 -5.97
N PHE A 61 -3.83 -25.02 -5.59
CA PHE A 61 -3.07 -23.78 -5.80
C PHE A 61 -2.80 -23.47 -7.28
N LYS A 62 -2.55 -24.50 -8.12
CA LYS A 62 -2.31 -24.33 -9.57
C LYS A 62 -3.60 -24.18 -10.39
N TRP A 63 -4.73 -24.67 -9.88
CA TRP A 63 -6.04 -24.66 -10.57
C TRP A 63 -6.88 -23.39 -10.36
N GLN A 64 -6.74 -22.69 -9.22
CA GLN A 64 -7.60 -21.55 -8.90
C GLN A 64 -7.02 -20.16 -9.19
N ASN A 65 -5.70 -20.04 -9.43
CA ASN A 65 -5.06 -18.73 -9.64
C ASN A 65 -4.03 -18.74 -10.79
N GLN A 66 -4.51 -19.01 -11.99
CA GLN A 66 -3.84 -18.50 -13.19
C GLN A 66 -4.66 -17.36 -13.76
N MET A 67 -4.39 -16.13 -13.30
CA MET A 67 -4.74 -14.92 -14.05
C MET A 67 -3.91 -14.90 -15.33
N THR A 68 -4.39 -15.66 -16.30
CA THR A 68 -3.96 -15.62 -17.68
C THR A 68 -4.54 -14.37 -18.32
N HIS A 69 -3.92 -13.90 -19.41
CA HIS A 69 -4.54 -12.88 -20.26
C HIS A 69 -6.00 -13.27 -20.60
N ALA A 70 -6.30 -14.56 -20.72
CA ALA A 70 -7.65 -15.07 -20.95
C ALA A 70 -8.62 -14.91 -19.76
N LEU A 71 -8.17 -14.88 -18.49
CA LEU A 71 -9.04 -14.56 -17.36
C LEU A 71 -9.32 -13.06 -17.31
N VAL A 72 -8.31 -12.22 -17.53
CA VAL A 72 -8.48 -10.76 -17.64
C VAL A 72 -9.41 -10.41 -18.81
N SER A 73 -9.25 -11.05 -19.98
CA SER A 73 -10.14 -10.89 -21.12
C SER A 73 -11.57 -11.41 -20.87
N ARG A 74 -11.77 -12.26 -19.86
CA ARG A 74 -13.10 -12.71 -19.40
C ARG A 74 -13.71 -11.80 -18.33
N LEU A 75 -12.97 -10.82 -17.80
CA LEU A 75 -13.53 -9.77 -16.95
C LEU A 75 -14.40 -8.87 -17.82
N GLY A 76 -15.64 -9.28 -18.02
CA GLY A 76 -16.70 -8.50 -18.65
C GLY A 76 -17.84 -8.27 -17.65
N ILE A 77 -18.74 -7.36 -17.99
CA ILE A 77 -19.97 -7.17 -17.22
C ILE A 77 -20.80 -8.45 -17.35
N THR A 78 -20.93 -9.20 -16.25
CA THR A 78 -21.79 -10.40 -16.21
C THR A 78 -23.25 -10.03 -16.00
N LYS A 79 -23.51 -8.97 -15.23
CA LYS A 79 -24.86 -8.48 -14.93
C LYS A 79 -24.85 -7.01 -14.53
N GLU A 80 -25.88 -6.28 -14.97
CA GLU A 80 -26.21 -4.95 -14.47
C GLU A 80 -27.38 -5.06 -13.47
N LEU A 81 -27.19 -4.57 -12.25
CA LEU A 81 -28.21 -4.54 -11.21
C LEU A 81 -28.83 -3.14 -11.15
N LYS A 82 -30.00 -2.96 -11.79
CA LYS A 82 -30.71 -1.68 -11.84
C LYS A 82 -31.58 -1.49 -10.61
N GLY A 83 -31.53 -0.31 -9.99
CA GLY A 83 -32.39 0.01 -8.84
C GLY A 83 -32.26 1.42 -8.31
N HIS A 84 -31.03 1.92 -8.14
CA HIS A 84 -30.80 3.30 -7.69
C HIS A 84 -31.19 4.33 -8.75
N ARG A 85 -31.61 5.52 -8.28
CA ARG A 85 -31.96 6.69 -9.09
C ARG A 85 -30.87 7.76 -9.14
N GLY A 86 -29.78 7.57 -8.39
CA GLY A 86 -28.61 8.44 -8.37
C GLY A 86 -27.31 7.64 -8.48
N CYS A 87 -26.16 8.31 -8.36
CA CYS A 87 -24.87 7.63 -8.38
C CYS A 87 -24.79 6.63 -7.22
N VAL A 88 -24.22 5.46 -7.47
CA VAL A 88 -23.90 4.49 -6.41
C VAL A 88 -22.51 4.81 -5.92
N ASN A 89 -22.40 5.22 -4.66
CA ASN A 89 -21.15 5.74 -4.12
C ASN A 89 -20.37 4.71 -3.30
N CYS A 90 -21.07 3.72 -2.75
CA CYS A 90 -20.48 2.69 -1.93
C CYS A 90 -21.24 1.38 -2.09
N ILE A 91 -20.50 0.28 -1.95
CA ILE A 91 -21.04 -1.06 -1.90
C ILE A 91 -20.33 -1.87 -0.80
N GLU A 92 -21.00 -2.86 -0.25
CA GLU A 92 -20.40 -3.78 0.72
C GLU A 92 -21.00 -5.18 0.57
N PHE A 93 -20.16 -6.19 0.37
CA PHE A 93 -20.59 -7.58 0.46
C PHE A 93 -20.71 -8.01 1.92
N ASN A 94 -21.65 -8.91 2.22
CA ASN A 94 -21.61 -9.63 3.48
C ASN A 94 -20.42 -10.61 3.52
N THR A 95 -20.18 -11.20 4.70
CA THR A 95 -19.04 -12.11 4.92
C THR A 95 -19.05 -13.30 3.96
N GLU A 96 -20.24 -13.85 3.66
CA GLU A 96 -20.41 -15.00 2.77
C GLU A 96 -20.43 -14.64 1.28
N GLY A 97 -20.48 -13.35 0.93
CA GLY A 97 -20.59 -12.87 -0.45
C GLY A 97 -21.94 -13.14 -1.13
N SER A 98 -22.93 -13.64 -0.40
CA SER A 98 -24.28 -13.93 -0.90
C SER A 98 -25.17 -12.68 -1.01
N LEU A 99 -24.89 -11.67 -0.19
CA LEU A 99 -25.61 -10.42 -0.11
C LEU A 99 -24.69 -9.24 -0.43
N LEU A 100 -25.28 -8.21 -1.03
CA LEU A 100 -24.62 -6.94 -1.32
C LEU A 100 -25.49 -5.80 -0.81
N LEU A 101 -24.88 -4.84 -0.12
CA LEU A 101 -25.47 -3.53 0.16
C LEU A 101 -24.92 -2.52 -0.85
N SER A 102 -25.75 -1.57 -1.26
CA SER A 102 -25.33 -0.40 -2.02
C SER A 102 -25.96 0.88 -1.46
N GLY A 103 -25.20 1.96 -1.40
CA GLY A 103 -25.67 3.30 -0.99
C GLY A 103 -25.49 4.33 -2.11
N SER A 104 -26.39 5.32 -2.18
CA SER A 104 -26.51 6.22 -3.33
C SER A 104 -26.82 7.67 -2.96
N ASP A 105 -26.65 8.55 -3.95
CA ASP A 105 -27.18 9.93 -3.99
C ASP A 105 -28.71 10.00 -3.88
N ASP A 106 -29.43 8.90 -4.14
CA ASP A 106 -30.89 8.87 -3.97
C ASP A 106 -31.36 8.68 -2.51
N TYR A 107 -30.41 8.68 -1.56
CA TYR A 107 -30.59 8.52 -0.11
C TYR A 107 -31.18 7.17 0.30
N ASN A 108 -31.17 6.16 -0.57
CA ASN A 108 -31.59 4.82 -0.22
C ASN A 108 -30.37 3.90 -0.10
N ILE A 109 -30.56 2.85 0.70
CA ILE A 109 -29.73 1.65 0.65
C ILE A 109 -30.51 0.59 -0.13
N ILE A 110 -29.83 -0.22 -0.92
CA ILE A 110 -30.45 -1.39 -1.54
C ILE A 110 -29.71 -2.64 -1.08
N LEU A 111 -30.49 -3.63 -0.63
CA LEU A 111 -30.02 -4.99 -0.33
C LEU A 111 -30.28 -5.89 -1.54
N TRP A 112 -29.25 -6.57 -2.00
CA TRP A 112 -29.28 -7.45 -3.17
C TRP A 112 -28.94 -8.88 -2.81
N ASP A 113 -29.58 -9.82 -3.49
CA ASP A 113 -29.16 -11.22 -3.57
C ASP A 113 -28.25 -11.35 -4.80
N VAL A 114 -26.96 -11.61 -4.54
CA VAL A 114 -25.93 -11.65 -5.57
C VAL A 114 -26.13 -12.83 -6.51
N TYR A 115 -26.47 -14.00 -5.97
CA TYR A 115 -26.64 -15.22 -6.76
C TYR A 115 -27.91 -15.19 -7.60
N LYS A 116 -29.00 -14.69 -7.05
CA LYS A 116 -30.27 -14.51 -7.79
C LYS A 116 -30.24 -13.28 -8.68
N GLN A 117 -29.23 -12.42 -8.56
CA GLN A 117 -29.09 -11.18 -9.32
C GLN A 117 -30.33 -10.28 -9.19
N LYS A 118 -30.89 -10.23 -7.98
CA LYS A 118 -32.16 -9.56 -7.71
C LYS A 118 -32.04 -8.63 -6.52
N ARG A 119 -32.76 -7.52 -6.61
CA ARG A 119 -33.01 -6.66 -5.47
C ARG A 119 -33.91 -7.37 -4.47
N LEU A 120 -33.48 -7.44 -3.21
CA LEU A 120 -34.29 -7.96 -2.10
C LEU A 120 -35.13 -6.86 -1.47
N LYS A 121 -34.50 -5.73 -1.11
CA LYS A 121 -35.17 -4.61 -0.42
C LYS A 121 -34.63 -3.26 -0.89
N ILE A 122 -35.50 -2.25 -0.94
CA ILE A 122 -35.10 -0.83 -0.99
C ILE A 122 -35.35 -0.27 0.40
N LEU A 123 -34.32 0.27 1.00
CA LEU A 123 -34.31 0.75 2.36
C LEU A 123 -34.20 2.27 2.31
N SER A 124 -35.34 2.94 2.46
CA SER A 124 -35.37 4.41 2.50
C SER A 124 -34.79 4.88 3.83
N THR A 125 -33.73 5.69 3.76
CA THR A 125 -33.04 6.21 4.94
C THR A 125 -33.54 7.59 5.32
N GLY A 126 -33.24 8.03 6.55
CA GLY A 126 -33.48 9.41 6.98
C GLY A 126 -32.44 10.41 6.45
N HIS A 127 -31.44 9.96 5.69
CA HIS A 127 -30.36 10.81 5.21
C HIS A 127 -30.84 11.92 4.26
N ARG A 128 -30.19 13.08 4.35
CA ARG A 128 -30.45 14.27 3.53
C ARG A 128 -29.28 14.63 2.61
N GLY A 129 -28.29 13.76 2.54
CA GLY A 129 -27.12 13.90 1.67
C GLY A 129 -26.68 12.54 1.15
N ASN A 130 -25.78 12.56 0.17
CA ASN A 130 -25.32 11.36 -0.53
C ASN A 130 -24.74 10.35 0.47
N ILE A 131 -25.14 9.08 0.34
CA ILE A 131 -24.60 8.01 1.19
C ILE A 131 -23.22 7.65 0.66
N PHE A 132 -22.17 7.88 1.45
CA PHE A 132 -20.78 7.62 1.06
C PHE A 132 -20.23 6.32 1.62
N SER A 133 -20.88 5.73 2.62
CA SER A 133 -20.48 4.47 3.20
C SER A 133 -21.67 3.65 3.65
N VAL A 134 -21.63 2.35 3.38
CA VAL A 134 -22.54 1.35 3.91
C VAL A 134 -21.73 0.16 4.41
N LYS A 135 -22.12 -0.44 5.54
CA LYS A 135 -21.48 -1.62 6.12
C LYS A 135 -22.49 -2.58 6.70
N PHE A 136 -22.27 -3.88 6.52
CA PHE A 136 -22.86 -4.88 7.40
C PHE A 136 -22.17 -4.84 8.75
N GLN A 137 -22.94 -4.98 9.82
CA GLN A 137 -22.36 -5.21 11.13
C GLN A 137 -21.94 -6.68 11.26
N PRO A 138 -20.65 -6.98 11.53
CA PRO A 138 -20.18 -8.34 11.71
C PRO A 138 -20.89 -9.06 12.85
N GLN A 139 -21.02 -10.39 12.75
CA GLN A 139 -21.64 -11.26 13.76
C GLN A 139 -23.12 -10.96 14.07
N SER A 140 -23.75 -10.00 13.39
CA SER A 140 -25.21 -9.79 13.48
C SER A 140 -26.01 -10.85 12.69
N GLY A 141 -25.34 -11.69 11.90
CA GLY A 141 -25.99 -12.62 10.98
C GLY A 141 -26.58 -11.90 9.76
N ASP A 142 -25.89 -10.87 9.27
CA ASP A 142 -26.30 -10.00 8.16
C ASP A 142 -27.64 -9.29 8.39
N ARG A 143 -27.94 -9.01 9.67
CA ARG A 143 -29.17 -8.38 10.13
C ARG A 143 -29.07 -6.88 10.27
N VAL A 144 -27.89 -6.37 10.60
CA VAL A 144 -27.71 -4.93 10.84
C VAL A 144 -26.88 -4.30 9.74
N ALA A 145 -27.38 -3.17 9.22
CA ALA A 145 -26.67 -2.30 8.30
C ALA A 145 -26.41 -0.93 8.93
N ILE A 146 -25.26 -0.35 8.59
CA ILE A 146 -24.82 0.97 9.05
C ILE A 146 -24.53 1.82 7.83
N SER A 147 -25.09 3.03 7.75
CA SER A 147 -24.81 3.99 6.68
C SER A 147 -24.30 5.31 7.21
N GLY A 148 -23.41 5.95 6.45
CA GLY A 148 -22.87 7.28 6.73
C GLY A 148 -22.96 8.15 5.47
N ALA A 149 -23.37 9.41 5.65
CA ALA A 149 -23.75 10.26 4.54
C ALA A 149 -23.19 11.69 4.59
N GLY A 150 -23.46 12.44 3.52
CA GLY A 150 -23.03 13.81 3.33
C GLY A 150 -23.71 14.85 4.23
N ASP A 151 -24.75 14.46 4.96
CA ASP A 151 -25.39 15.27 6.00
C ASP A 151 -24.66 15.21 7.35
N GLY A 152 -23.56 14.45 7.44
CA GLY A 152 -22.83 14.22 8.68
C GLY A 152 -23.51 13.22 9.62
N HIS A 153 -24.57 12.54 9.16
CA HIS A 153 -25.31 11.60 9.97
C HIS A 153 -24.87 10.16 9.69
N ILE A 154 -25.06 9.33 10.71
CA ILE A 154 -24.91 7.88 10.63
C ILE A 154 -26.22 7.25 11.07
N GLU A 155 -26.70 6.29 10.31
CA GLU A 155 -27.91 5.52 10.62
C GLU A 155 -27.54 4.05 10.81
N VAL A 156 -28.02 3.44 11.89
CA VAL A 156 -27.95 1.99 12.13
C VAL A 156 -29.36 1.42 12.02
N ARG A 157 -29.55 0.44 11.16
CA ARG A 157 -30.86 -0.17 10.92
C ARG A 157 -30.82 -1.70 10.95
N GLU A 158 -31.93 -2.26 11.40
CA GLU A 158 -32.23 -3.68 11.29
C GLU A 158 -32.84 -3.96 9.91
N LEU A 159 -32.32 -4.95 9.20
CA LEU A 159 -32.65 -5.23 7.81
C LEU A 159 -33.93 -6.05 7.68
N GLU A 160 -34.28 -6.85 8.68
CA GLU A 160 -35.50 -7.66 8.67
C GLU A 160 -36.74 -6.79 8.92
N THR A 161 -36.74 -6.03 10.02
CA THR A 161 -37.85 -5.16 10.43
C THR A 161 -37.84 -3.79 9.76
N GLU A 162 -36.69 -3.38 9.22
CA GLU A 162 -36.44 -2.06 8.63
C GLU A 162 -36.44 -0.91 9.66
N ASP A 163 -36.40 -1.25 10.94
CA ASP A 163 -36.34 -0.29 12.03
C ASP A 163 -34.98 0.41 12.10
N VAL A 164 -35.03 1.72 12.31
CA VAL A 164 -33.84 2.52 12.64
C VAL A 164 -33.59 2.38 14.14
N THR A 165 -32.46 1.78 14.49
CA THR A 165 -32.08 1.55 15.90
C THR A 165 -31.26 2.71 16.47
N HIS A 166 -30.42 3.36 15.64
CA HIS A 166 -29.60 4.49 16.06
C HIS A 166 -29.49 5.54 14.96
N ILE A 167 -29.51 6.81 15.37
CA ILE A 167 -29.18 7.96 14.53
C ILE A 167 -28.09 8.75 15.26
N CYS A 168 -26.95 8.91 14.61
CA CYS A 168 -25.79 9.61 15.16
C CYS A 168 -25.53 10.89 14.37
N THR A 169 -25.62 12.04 15.02
CA THR A 169 -25.50 13.38 14.41
C THR A 169 -24.27 14.14 14.92
N CYS A 170 -23.21 13.42 15.30
CA CYS A 170 -22.08 13.99 16.03
C CYS A 170 -21.05 14.65 15.10
N HIS A 171 -21.00 14.22 13.84
CA HIS A 171 -20.14 14.82 12.83
C HIS A 171 -20.77 16.10 12.27
N GLU A 172 -19.93 17.13 12.07
CA GLU A 172 -20.34 18.44 11.55
C GLU A 172 -20.27 18.50 10.01
N LYS A 173 -19.55 17.57 9.40
CA LYS A 173 -19.36 17.47 7.96
C LYS A 173 -19.59 16.03 7.47
N ARG A 174 -19.46 15.83 6.16
CA ARG A 174 -19.72 14.56 5.47
C ARG A 174 -18.98 13.39 6.14
N VAL A 175 -19.72 12.34 6.48
CA VAL A 175 -19.13 11.05 6.89
C VAL A 175 -18.68 10.31 5.63
N LYS A 176 -17.37 10.19 5.42
CA LYS A 176 -16.82 9.61 4.19
C LYS A 176 -16.69 8.09 4.24
N ARG A 177 -16.43 7.53 5.43
CA ARG A 177 -16.21 6.08 5.55
C ARG A 177 -16.57 5.57 6.93
N ILE A 178 -17.19 4.40 6.97
CA ILE A 178 -17.46 3.61 8.16
C ILE A 178 -16.57 2.36 8.15
N ALA A 179 -16.03 2.01 9.30
CA ALA A 179 -15.28 0.77 9.49
C ALA A 179 -15.88 -0.06 10.63
N THR A 180 -16.06 -1.34 10.37
CA THR A 180 -16.52 -2.34 11.35
C THR A 180 -15.40 -3.32 11.65
N VAL A 181 -15.42 -3.92 12.84
CA VAL A 181 -14.41 -4.89 13.26
C VAL A 181 -15.01 -6.29 13.11
N PRO A 182 -14.45 -7.20 12.30
CA PRO A 182 -15.01 -8.53 12.08
C PRO A 182 -15.30 -9.33 13.35
N THR A 183 -14.51 -9.09 14.41
CA THR A 183 -14.61 -9.79 15.69
C THR A 183 -15.49 -9.10 16.73
N GLN A 184 -15.99 -7.88 16.49
CA GLN A 184 -16.77 -7.11 17.48
C GLN A 184 -18.15 -6.74 16.93
N PRO A 185 -19.24 -7.31 17.48
CA PRO A 185 -20.60 -7.12 16.94
C PRO A 185 -21.22 -5.78 17.28
N ASN A 186 -20.64 -5.01 18.20
CA ASN A 186 -21.31 -3.85 18.80
C ASN A 186 -20.64 -2.52 18.48
N ASN A 187 -19.42 -2.54 17.95
CA ASN A 187 -18.64 -1.32 17.75
C ASN A 187 -18.42 -1.04 16.27
N PHE A 188 -18.42 0.24 15.92
CA PHE A 188 -17.99 0.71 14.61
C PHE A 188 -17.33 2.09 14.73
N TYR A 189 -16.63 2.48 13.67
CA TYR A 189 -15.93 3.75 13.58
C TYR A 189 -16.37 4.52 12.36
N SER A 190 -16.26 5.83 12.44
CA SER A 190 -16.51 6.74 11.33
C SER A 190 -15.31 7.65 11.10
N ALA A 191 -15.09 8.00 9.83
CA ALA A 191 -14.16 9.05 9.42
C ALA A 191 -14.92 10.13 8.65
N SER A 192 -14.71 11.39 9.05
CA SER A 192 -15.45 12.55 8.52
C SER A 192 -14.53 13.67 8.05
N GLU A 193 -15.05 14.46 7.12
CA GLU A 193 -14.37 15.66 6.63
C GLU A 193 -14.22 16.78 7.67
N ASP A 194 -14.83 16.62 8.86
CA ASP A 194 -14.57 17.49 10.01
C ASP A 194 -13.20 17.22 10.67
N GLY A 195 -12.41 16.28 10.14
CA GLY A 195 -11.06 15.97 10.60
C GLY A 195 -11.04 15.02 11.80
N THR A 196 -12.17 14.40 12.13
CA THR A 196 -12.30 13.53 13.30
C THR A 196 -12.58 12.08 12.92
N VAL A 197 -12.21 11.18 13.84
CA VAL A 197 -12.63 9.78 13.85
C VAL A 197 -13.34 9.48 15.15
N MET A 198 -14.55 8.92 15.05
CA MET A 198 -15.38 8.58 16.21
C MET A 198 -15.54 7.07 16.38
N LEU A 199 -15.80 6.65 17.61
CA LEU A 199 -16.13 5.28 18.01
C LEU A 199 -17.57 5.25 18.54
N TYR A 200 -18.37 4.31 18.06
CA TYR A 200 -19.74 4.09 18.51
C TYR A 200 -19.89 2.69 19.11
N ASP A 201 -20.65 2.58 20.19
CA ASP A 201 -21.07 1.32 20.80
C ASP A 201 -22.60 1.23 20.70
N MET A 202 -23.08 0.27 19.91
CA MET A 202 -24.52 0.07 19.63
C MET A 202 -25.28 -0.56 20.81
N ARG A 203 -24.60 -0.91 21.90
CA ARG A 203 -25.26 -1.38 23.14
C ARG A 203 -25.69 -0.23 24.04
N ALA A 204 -25.11 0.95 23.83
CA ALA A 204 -25.39 2.14 24.61
C ALA A 204 -26.32 3.06 23.80
N PRO A 205 -27.30 3.72 24.45
CA PRO A 205 -28.03 4.80 23.81
C PRO A 205 -27.04 5.82 23.28
N HIS A 206 -27.19 6.17 22.01
CA HIS A 206 -26.31 7.14 21.40
C HIS A 206 -26.82 8.56 21.64
N THR A 207 -25.96 9.43 22.18
CA THR A 207 -26.25 10.86 22.36
C THR A 207 -25.17 11.69 21.71
N CYS A 208 -25.54 12.66 20.88
CA CYS A 208 -24.61 13.65 20.31
C CYS A 208 -24.75 14.99 21.03
N ASN A 209 -24.22 15.06 22.25
CA ASN A 209 -24.17 16.28 23.03
C ASN A 209 -22.74 16.48 23.59
N SER A 210 -22.50 17.59 24.27
CA SER A 210 -21.20 17.93 24.87
C SER A 210 -20.71 16.96 25.96
N GLN A 211 -21.54 16.02 26.40
CA GLN A 211 -21.16 14.98 27.37
C GLN A 211 -20.79 13.65 26.69
N ALA A 212 -21.02 13.53 25.38
CA ALA A 212 -20.72 12.30 24.64
C ALA A 212 -19.22 12.10 24.49
N SER A 213 -18.72 10.96 25.00
CA SER A 213 -17.32 10.54 24.84
C SER A 213 -17.20 9.52 23.70
N ASN A 214 -17.29 9.98 22.46
CA ASN A 214 -17.17 9.14 21.27
C ASN A 214 -16.03 9.57 20.33
N PHE A 215 -15.24 10.58 20.70
CA PHE A 215 -14.15 11.09 19.86
C PHE A 215 -12.90 10.26 20.10
N LEU A 216 -12.53 9.45 19.11
CA LEU A 216 -11.33 8.63 19.19
C LEU A 216 -10.10 9.46 18.82
N ILE A 217 -10.12 10.12 17.66
CA ILE A 217 -8.97 10.91 17.16
C ILE A 217 -9.48 12.24 16.60
N ASP A 218 -8.85 13.34 17.01
CA ASP A 218 -9.02 14.66 16.41
C ASP A 218 -7.73 15.06 15.68
N LEU A 219 -7.72 14.98 14.36
CA LEU A 219 -6.53 15.28 13.57
C LEU A 219 -6.28 16.79 13.43
N ARG A 220 -7.28 17.64 13.73
CA ARG A 220 -7.16 19.10 13.49
C ARG A 220 -6.06 19.74 14.32
N GLN A 221 -5.83 19.21 15.52
CA GLN A 221 -4.77 19.68 16.42
C GLN A 221 -3.36 19.35 15.90
N HIS A 222 -3.22 18.26 15.13
CA HIS A 222 -1.92 17.75 14.70
C HIS A 222 -1.61 18.03 13.24
N ALA A 223 -2.55 17.73 12.35
CA ALA A 223 -2.39 17.81 10.90
C ALA A 223 -2.84 19.16 10.31
N GLY A 224 -3.46 20.03 11.12
CA GLY A 224 -3.93 21.36 10.73
C GLY A 224 -5.46 21.46 10.68
N SER A 225 -5.97 22.68 10.79
CA SER A 225 -7.42 22.97 10.90
C SER A 225 -8.24 22.60 9.65
N THR A 226 -7.59 22.46 8.49
CA THR A 226 -8.21 22.11 7.21
C THR A 226 -8.11 20.62 6.89
N VAL A 227 -7.67 19.77 7.83
CA VAL A 227 -7.57 18.33 7.61
C VAL A 227 -8.97 17.73 7.48
N GLU A 228 -9.13 16.84 6.50
CA GLU A 228 -10.39 16.13 6.26
C GLU A 228 -10.10 14.63 6.26
N CYS A 229 -10.74 13.86 7.16
CA CYS A 229 -10.61 12.40 7.13
C CYS A 229 -11.41 11.86 5.95
N ARG A 230 -10.74 11.10 5.08
CA ARG A 230 -11.32 10.62 3.81
C ARG A 230 -11.63 9.14 3.86
N CYS A 231 -10.81 8.36 4.55
CA CYS A 231 -11.01 6.93 4.66
C CYS A 231 -10.44 6.37 5.98
N ILE A 232 -11.00 5.24 6.39
CA ILE A 232 -10.59 4.48 7.56
C ILE A 232 -10.70 2.99 7.23
N THR A 233 -9.73 2.20 7.69
CA THR A 233 -9.77 0.74 7.60
C THR A 233 -9.11 0.11 8.82
N ILE A 234 -9.56 -1.09 9.18
CA ILE A 234 -9.12 -1.79 10.40
C ILE A 234 -8.30 -3.00 9.97
N HIS A 235 -7.20 -3.23 10.67
CA HIS A 235 -6.36 -4.40 10.40
C HIS A 235 -7.12 -5.69 10.75
N PRO A 236 -7.24 -6.67 9.84
CA PRO A 236 -8.16 -7.80 9.99
C PRO A 236 -7.82 -8.73 11.17
N SER A 237 -6.53 -8.96 11.42
CA SER A 237 -6.05 -9.82 12.52
C SER A 237 -5.55 -9.07 13.76
N ARG A 238 -5.47 -7.73 13.72
CA ARG A 238 -5.00 -6.87 14.80
C ARG A 238 -5.92 -5.66 14.92
N PRO A 239 -7.19 -5.85 15.33
CA PRO A 239 -8.21 -4.80 15.28
C PRO A 239 -7.95 -3.62 16.23
N GLU A 240 -6.89 -3.66 17.03
CA GLU A 240 -6.31 -2.49 17.70
C GLU A 240 -5.70 -1.47 16.72
N LEU A 241 -5.28 -1.89 15.53
CA LEU A 241 -4.64 -1.04 14.54
C LEU A 241 -5.67 -0.50 13.54
N ILE A 242 -5.74 0.82 13.46
CA ILE A 242 -6.65 1.54 12.56
C ILE A 242 -5.80 2.39 11.61
N ALA A 243 -5.95 2.18 10.31
CA ALA A 243 -5.34 3.01 9.28
C ALA A 243 -6.32 4.10 8.85
N ILE A 244 -5.85 5.35 8.83
CA ILE A 244 -6.62 6.54 8.46
C ILE A 244 -5.90 7.27 7.33
N GLY A 245 -6.67 7.64 6.32
CA GLY A 245 -6.24 8.48 5.21
C GLY A 245 -6.97 9.82 5.25
N VAL A 246 -6.24 10.89 4.94
CA VAL A 246 -6.78 12.27 4.92
C VAL A 246 -6.51 12.94 3.58
N ASN A 247 -6.85 14.22 3.46
CA ASN A 247 -6.49 15.10 2.32
C ASN A 247 -5.00 15.45 2.25
N ASP A 248 -4.12 14.48 2.53
CA ASP A 248 -2.68 14.53 2.32
C ASP A 248 -2.17 13.12 1.90
N PRO A 249 -0.90 12.96 1.47
CA PRO A 249 -0.39 11.66 1.01
C PRO A 249 0.01 10.74 2.17
N PHE A 250 -0.12 11.18 3.42
CA PHE A 250 0.33 10.42 4.59
C PHE A 250 -0.80 9.55 5.12
N ILE A 251 -0.50 8.27 5.25
CA ILE A 251 -1.39 7.27 5.84
C ILE A 251 -0.96 7.08 7.29
N ARG A 252 -1.92 7.12 8.21
CA ARG A 252 -1.69 7.08 9.65
C ARG A 252 -2.22 5.78 10.22
N ILE A 253 -1.37 4.95 10.77
CA ILE A 253 -1.75 3.70 11.43
C ILE A 253 -1.67 3.92 12.93
N TYR A 254 -2.82 4.07 13.57
CA TYR A 254 -2.95 4.28 15.01
C TYR A 254 -3.12 2.96 15.75
N ASP A 255 -2.46 2.80 16.89
CA ASP A 255 -2.82 1.81 17.90
C ASP A 255 -3.85 2.42 18.86
N ARG A 256 -5.12 2.06 18.66
CA ARG A 256 -6.24 2.63 19.43
C ARG A 256 -6.20 2.28 20.91
N ARG A 257 -5.44 1.25 21.33
CA ARG A 257 -5.31 0.90 22.76
C ARG A 257 -4.54 1.96 23.54
N MET A 258 -3.74 2.76 22.85
CA MET A 258 -2.97 3.85 23.44
C MET A 258 -3.77 5.16 23.51
N ILE A 259 -4.93 5.23 22.84
CA ILE A 259 -5.69 6.46 22.66
C ILE A 259 -6.92 6.44 23.57
N LYS A 260 -7.08 7.49 24.37
CA LYS A 260 -8.27 7.66 25.20
C LYS A 260 -9.36 8.34 24.39
N VAL A 261 -10.58 7.82 24.51
CA VAL A 261 -11.75 8.45 23.89
C VAL A 261 -12.10 9.71 24.69
N ASN A 262 -12.23 10.83 24.00
CA ASN A 262 -12.51 12.13 24.59
C ASN A 262 -13.99 12.52 24.41
N SER A 263 -14.45 13.41 25.30
CA SER A 263 -15.73 14.12 25.15
C SER A 263 -15.54 15.45 24.43
N VAL A 264 -16.51 15.84 23.61
CA VAL A 264 -16.47 17.12 22.87
C VAL A 264 -16.83 18.28 23.78
N GLN A 265 -16.06 19.37 23.71
CA GLN A 265 -16.59 20.69 24.04
C GLN A 265 -17.03 21.38 22.75
N TYR A 266 -18.31 21.22 22.39
CA TYR A 266 -18.92 22.05 21.35
C TYR A 266 -19.07 23.47 21.93
N PHE A 267 -18.27 24.42 21.46
CA PHE A 267 -18.54 25.83 21.73
C PHE A 267 -19.68 26.29 20.82
N SER A 268 -20.89 26.42 21.36
CA SER A 268 -21.96 27.19 20.70
C SER A 268 -21.56 28.66 20.67
N GLY A 269 -20.90 29.08 19.59
CA GLY A 269 -20.92 30.48 19.17
C GLY A 269 -22.35 30.83 18.73
N GLY A 270 -23.04 31.65 19.52
CA GLY A 270 -24.40 32.06 19.24
C GLY A 270 -24.54 33.00 18.03
N SER A 271 -25.79 33.13 17.60
CA SER A 271 -26.34 34.08 16.62
C SER A 271 -26.21 33.70 15.14
N GLY A 272 -27.38 33.50 14.53
CA GLY A 272 -27.53 33.14 13.13
C GLY A 272 -27.10 34.22 12.16
N HIS A 273 -26.41 33.79 11.11
CA HIS A 273 -26.66 34.20 9.73
C HIS A 273 -26.02 33.16 8.82
N LEU A 274 -26.79 32.68 7.83
CA LEU A 274 -26.30 31.84 6.75
C LEU A 274 -25.30 32.64 5.92
N GLU A 275 -24.00 32.48 6.16
CA GLU A 275 -22.98 32.78 5.17
C GLU A 275 -22.05 31.57 4.97
N ARG A 276 -22.00 31.13 3.72
CA ARG A 276 -21.02 30.17 3.21
C ARG A 276 -19.62 30.77 3.35
N ASN A 277 -18.66 29.92 3.70
CA ASN A 277 -17.22 30.16 3.63
C ASN A 277 -16.66 31.16 4.65
N ASN A 278 -16.50 30.70 5.90
CA ASN A 278 -15.31 30.88 6.74
C ASN A 278 -15.67 30.54 8.19
N TYR A 279 -15.62 29.25 8.53
CA TYR A 279 -15.69 28.85 9.93
C TYR A 279 -14.27 28.88 10.51
N SER A 280 -13.95 29.99 11.18
CA SER A 280 -12.85 30.06 12.13
C SER A 280 -13.15 29.09 13.27
N VAL A 281 -12.52 27.91 13.26
CA VAL A 281 -12.52 26.99 14.40
C VAL A 281 -11.64 27.62 15.49
N SER A 282 -12.29 28.19 16.49
CA SER A 282 -11.65 28.66 17.72
C SER A 282 -10.83 27.52 18.34
N HIS A 283 -9.51 27.72 18.44
CA HIS A 283 -8.58 26.82 19.12
C HIS A 283 -9.11 26.44 20.51
N THR A 284 -9.34 25.15 20.76
CA THR A 284 -9.49 24.64 22.11
C THR A 284 -8.11 24.62 22.77
N THR A 285 -7.76 25.69 23.46
CA THR A 285 -6.52 25.84 24.25
C THR A 285 -6.46 24.94 25.50
N GLY A 286 -7.23 23.85 25.55
CA GLY A 286 -7.36 23.02 26.75
C GLY A 286 -7.70 21.55 26.54
N SER A 287 -7.82 21.05 25.31
CA SER A 287 -7.91 19.60 25.11
C SER A 287 -6.52 19.02 25.29
N SER A 288 -6.29 18.30 26.40
CA SER A 288 -5.10 17.47 26.55
C SER A 288 -4.98 16.58 25.31
N ASP A 289 -3.91 16.75 24.55
CA ASP A 289 -3.54 15.87 23.44
C ASP A 289 -3.74 14.40 23.86
N ASN A 290 -4.67 13.71 23.18
CA ASN A 290 -5.01 12.32 23.50
C ASN A 290 -4.19 11.32 22.70
N LEU A 291 -3.22 11.80 21.90
CA LEU A 291 -2.33 10.99 21.07
C LEU A 291 -0.95 10.91 21.73
N PRO A 292 -0.71 9.92 22.61
CA PRO A 292 0.59 9.79 23.25
C PRO A 292 1.70 9.43 22.23
N PRO A 293 2.97 9.76 22.53
CA PRO A 293 4.09 9.38 21.68
C PRO A 293 4.10 7.86 21.39
N GLY A 294 4.28 7.51 20.11
CA GLY A 294 4.32 6.11 19.67
C GLY A 294 2.96 5.47 19.38
N CYS A 295 1.85 6.20 19.54
CA CYS A 295 0.52 5.68 19.21
C CYS A 295 0.26 5.56 17.70
N VAL A 296 1.16 6.05 16.85
CA VAL A 296 0.95 6.16 15.40
C VAL A 296 2.22 5.86 14.61
N GLN A 297 2.04 5.14 13.51
CA GLN A 297 3.03 4.93 12.46
C GLN A 297 2.55 5.60 11.17
N TYR A 298 3.46 6.27 10.47
CA TYR A 298 3.17 6.94 9.20
C TYR A 298 3.68 6.11 8.03
N LEU A 299 2.90 6.10 6.95
CA LEU A 299 3.30 5.57 5.66
C LEU A 299 3.10 6.64 4.59
N VAL A 300 4.02 6.76 3.64
CA VAL A 300 3.91 7.72 2.54
C VAL A 300 4.73 7.25 1.35
N PRO A 301 4.27 7.42 0.11
CA PRO A 301 5.15 7.22 -1.03
C PRO A 301 6.24 8.28 -1.04
N GLY A 302 7.50 7.86 -0.96
CA GLY A 302 8.62 8.75 -0.64
C GLY A 302 8.88 9.89 -1.62
N HIS A 303 8.26 9.88 -2.80
CA HIS A 303 8.37 10.95 -3.81
C HIS A 303 7.29 12.04 -3.70
N LEU A 304 6.25 11.82 -2.92
CA LEU A 304 5.13 12.76 -2.80
C LEU A 304 5.43 13.92 -1.84
N PRO A 305 6.13 13.74 -0.69
CA PRO A 305 6.40 14.83 0.24
C PRO A 305 7.08 16.04 -0.40
N ASP A 306 8.13 15.83 -1.20
CA ASP A 306 8.92 16.90 -1.83
C ASP A 306 8.09 17.73 -2.82
N ARG A 307 7.01 17.15 -3.37
CA ARG A 307 6.14 17.79 -4.37
C ARG A 307 4.86 18.37 -3.79
N LEU A 308 4.64 18.26 -2.47
CA LEU A 308 3.40 18.73 -1.84
C LEU A 308 3.12 20.20 -2.13
N ARG A 309 4.16 21.04 -2.10
CA ARG A 309 4.05 22.47 -2.40
C ARG A 309 3.68 22.71 -3.87
N GLU A 310 4.26 21.96 -4.80
CA GLU A 310 3.94 22.05 -6.23
C GLU A 310 2.48 21.67 -6.50
N PHE A 311 2.03 20.56 -5.92
CA PHE A 311 0.65 20.10 -6.06
C PHE A 311 -0.32 21.16 -5.52
N HIS A 312 -0.04 21.73 -4.35
CA HIS A 312 -0.86 22.78 -3.76
C HIS A 312 -0.92 24.04 -4.64
N ARG A 313 0.23 24.53 -5.16
CA ARG A 313 0.28 25.67 -6.10
C ARG A 313 -0.53 25.41 -7.37
N GLN A 314 -0.62 24.16 -7.82
CA GLN A 314 -1.43 23.76 -8.98
C GLN A 314 -2.92 23.53 -8.63
N GLY A 315 -3.35 23.79 -7.40
CA GLY A 315 -4.70 23.50 -6.93
C GLY A 315 -5.03 22.00 -6.87
N ARG A 316 -4.01 21.14 -6.90
CA ARG A 316 -4.14 19.69 -6.78
C ARG A 316 -3.89 19.27 -5.33
N SER A 317 -4.89 18.70 -4.68
CA SER A 317 -4.70 18.05 -3.38
C SER A 317 -4.48 16.56 -3.58
N LEU A 318 -3.32 16.05 -3.16
CA LEU A 318 -3.17 14.61 -2.93
C LEU A 318 -4.06 14.23 -1.76
N SER A 319 -4.86 13.19 -1.92
CA SER A 319 -5.82 12.77 -0.92
C SER A 319 -5.86 11.26 -0.90
N THR A 320 -5.72 10.67 0.29
CA THR A 320 -5.90 9.24 0.46
C THR A 320 -7.39 8.91 0.31
N THR A 321 -7.81 8.55 -0.90
CA THR A 321 -9.22 8.30 -1.23
C THR A 321 -9.69 6.94 -0.76
N TYR A 322 -8.79 5.96 -0.65
CA TYR A 322 -9.14 4.61 -0.25
C TYR A 322 -8.00 3.84 0.40
N LEU A 323 -8.33 3.05 1.42
CA LEU A 323 -7.41 2.16 2.11
C LEU A 323 -8.06 0.79 2.32
N THR A 324 -7.30 -0.28 2.08
CA THR A 324 -7.75 -1.64 2.42
C THR A 324 -6.58 -2.56 2.74
N TYR A 325 -6.76 -3.44 3.72
CA TYR A 325 -5.79 -4.46 4.07
C TYR A 325 -5.99 -5.71 3.23
N SER A 326 -4.91 -6.45 2.97
CA SER A 326 -5.00 -7.84 2.54
C SER A 326 -5.70 -8.68 3.61
N ALA A 327 -6.32 -9.79 3.25
CA ALA A 327 -7.04 -10.64 4.20
C ALA A 327 -6.18 -11.11 5.39
N ASP A 328 -4.88 -11.29 5.18
CA ASP A 328 -3.91 -11.65 6.23
C ASP A 328 -3.35 -10.45 7.01
N GLY A 329 -3.65 -9.21 6.59
CA GLY A 329 -3.17 -7.96 7.19
C GLY A 329 -1.70 -7.64 6.90
N THR A 330 -1.01 -8.42 6.06
CA THR A 330 0.42 -8.21 5.78
C THR A 330 0.68 -7.03 4.83
N GLN A 331 -0.32 -6.66 4.04
CA GLN A 331 -0.24 -5.58 3.05
C GLN A 331 -1.36 -4.58 3.24
N LEU A 332 -1.05 -3.30 3.02
CA LEU A 332 -2.01 -2.21 2.99
C LEU A 332 -1.97 -1.57 1.59
N LEU A 333 -3.10 -1.61 0.90
CA LEU A 333 -3.30 -0.98 -0.39
C LEU A 333 -3.87 0.42 -0.19
N ALA A 334 -3.30 1.41 -0.87
CA ALA A 334 -3.68 2.80 -0.75
C ALA A 334 -3.84 3.47 -2.11
N ASN A 335 -4.99 4.12 -2.30
CA ASN A 335 -5.25 5.02 -3.41
C ASN A 335 -5.12 6.46 -2.94
N LEU A 336 -4.22 7.22 -3.57
CA LEU A 336 -3.92 8.60 -3.20
C LEU A 336 -4.47 9.63 -4.19
N GLY A 337 -5.47 9.23 -5.00
CA GLY A 337 -6.16 10.10 -5.95
C GLY A 337 -5.41 10.37 -7.26
N GLY A 338 -4.11 10.01 -7.35
CA GLY A 338 -3.28 10.14 -8.55
C GLY A 338 -3.31 8.94 -9.50
N GLU A 339 -2.31 8.84 -10.38
CA GLU A 339 -2.16 7.78 -11.41
C GLU A 339 -1.67 6.42 -10.86
N HIS A 340 -1.30 6.37 -9.57
CA HIS A 340 -0.73 5.18 -8.96
C HIS A 340 -1.55 4.73 -7.77
N ILE A 341 -1.59 3.41 -7.61
CA ILE A 341 -2.06 2.77 -6.39
C ILE A 341 -0.85 2.13 -5.71
N TYR A 342 -0.69 2.41 -4.42
CA TYR A 342 0.48 2.03 -3.64
C TYR A 342 0.17 0.84 -2.74
N LEU A 343 1.12 -0.08 -2.66
CA LEU A 343 1.08 -1.24 -1.79
C LEU A 343 2.19 -1.14 -0.76
N PHE A 344 1.81 -1.02 0.50
CA PHE A 344 2.71 -1.01 1.64
C PHE A 344 2.77 -2.39 2.26
N HIS A 345 3.96 -2.79 2.73
CA HIS A 345 4.16 -4.07 3.41
C HIS A 345 4.32 -3.83 4.92
N MET A 346 3.39 -4.33 5.72
CA MET A 346 3.31 -4.01 7.14
C MET A 346 4.41 -4.68 7.97
N ALA A 347 4.84 -5.88 7.59
CA ALA A 347 5.84 -6.63 8.34
C ALA A 347 7.30 -6.26 7.99
N ASN A 348 7.51 -5.46 6.94
CA ASN A 348 8.85 -5.03 6.52
C ASN A 348 8.76 -3.61 5.98
N PRO A 349 8.57 -2.61 6.87
CA PRO A 349 8.48 -1.22 6.46
C PRO A 349 9.80 -0.82 5.79
N GLN A 350 9.72 -0.29 4.57
CA GLN A 350 10.87 0.33 3.93
C GLN A 350 10.90 1.79 4.35
N TYR A 351 12.05 2.33 4.73
CA TYR A 351 12.15 3.78 4.91
C TYR A 351 12.45 4.44 3.55
N PRO A 352 11.98 5.68 3.31
CA PRO A 352 12.44 6.47 2.18
C PRO A 352 13.96 6.44 2.13
N ARG A 353 14.52 6.03 0.98
CA ARG A 353 15.97 5.87 0.84
C ARG A 353 16.61 7.25 0.73
N HIS A 354 17.19 7.73 1.82
CA HIS A 354 18.10 8.87 1.81
C HIS A 354 19.51 8.37 1.48
N TYR A 355 20.16 8.97 0.47
CA TYR A 355 21.60 8.81 0.34
C TYR A 355 22.22 9.68 1.44
N ALA A 356 22.53 9.09 2.58
CA ALA A 356 23.52 9.71 3.44
C ALA A 356 24.82 9.68 2.64
N ALA A 357 25.31 10.85 2.22
CA ALA A 357 26.69 11.01 1.78
C ALA A 357 27.57 10.15 2.69
N PRO A 358 28.44 9.27 2.17
CA PRO A 358 29.35 8.56 3.03
C PRO A 358 30.07 9.64 3.84
N SER A 359 29.83 9.68 5.15
CA SER A 359 30.72 10.41 6.03
C SER A 359 32.11 9.87 5.69
N ALA A 360 33.00 10.77 5.29
CA ALA A 360 34.35 10.46 4.79
C ALA A 360 35.21 9.63 5.78
N THR A 361 34.64 9.22 6.91
CA THR A 361 35.23 8.46 8.00
C THR A 361 35.10 6.93 7.89
N LYS A 362 34.58 6.36 6.79
CA LYS A 362 34.65 4.89 6.55
C LYS A 362 35.49 4.44 5.35
N LEU A 363 36.22 5.36 4.70
CA LEU A 363 37.10 5.06 3.56
C LEU A 363 38.59 5.39 3.81
N HIS A 364 38.98 5.69 5.05
CA HIS A 364 40.40 5.75 5.42
C HIS A 364 40.88 4.41 5.97
N SER A 365 41.17 3.47 5.07
CA SER A 365 42.39 2.68 5.17
C SER A 365 42.65 2.02 3.82
N LYS A 366 43.87 2.19 3.32
CA LYS A 366 44.45 1.63 2.08
C LYS A 366 44.40 2.57 0.88
N GLU A 367 45.20 3.62 0.98
CA GLU A 367 46.07 3.99 -0.13
C GLU A 367 46.83 2.73 -0.57
N CYS A 368 46.78 2.40 -1.85
CA CYS A 368 47.83 1.62 -2.48
C CYS A 368 48.29 2.38 -3.72
N ASP A 369 49.57 2.69 -3.69
CA ASP A 369 50.32 3.45 -4.66
C ASP A 369 50.17 2.94 -6.10
N ALA A 370 50.21 3.91 -7.01
CA ALA A 370 50.50 3.86 -8.43
C ALA A 370 50.82 2.49 -9.06
N VAL A 371 50.05 2.12 -10.09
CA VAL A 371 50.64 1.55 -11.32
C VAL A 371 49.94 2.10 -12.55
N SER A 372 50.75 2.77 -13.38
CA SER A 372 50.44 3.32 -14.70
C SER A 372 50.29 2.26 -15.79
N ASN A 373 49.51 2.61 -16.83
CA ASN A 373 49.43 2.03 -18.18
C ASN A 373 48.60 0.75 -18.37
N GLY A 374 47.32 0.96 -18.69
CA GLY A 374 46.69 0.57 -19.96
C GLY A 374 46.84 -0.87 -20.48
N MET A 375 45.68 -1.49 -20.76
CA MET A 375 45.42 -2.69 -21.59
C MET A 375 45.19 -4.00 -20.82
N CYS A 376 43.94 -4.31 -20.48
CA CYS A 376 43.54 -5.69 -20.17
C CYS A 376 43.31 -6.46 -21.47
N LYS A 377 44.34 -7.20 -21.92
CA LYS A 377 44.15 -8.28 -22.91
C LYS A 377 43.44 -9.45 -22.24
N SER A 378 42.45 -9.98 -22.95
CA SER A 378 41.77 -11.24 -22.73
C SER A 378 42.70 -12.36 -22.25
N VAL A 379 42.27 -13.13 -21.26
CA VAL A 379 42.73 -14.52 -21.10
C VAL A 379 41.51 -15.43 -21.02
N SER A 380 41.33 -16.14 -22.13
CA SER A 380 40.53 -17.34 -22.27
C SER A 380 41.01 -18.44 -21.31
N ALA A 381 40.05 -19.27 -20.89
CA ALA A 381 40.22 -20.45 -20.07
C ALA A 381 41.44 -21.34 -20.41
N ASN A 382 42.10 -21.89 -19.38
CA ASN A 382 42.15 -23.33 -19.09
C ASN A 382 43.16 -23.67 -17.97
N THR A 383 42.71 -24.55 -17.07
CA THR A 383 43.45 -25.57 -16.29
C THR A 383 44.50 -25.21 -15.21
N ASN A 384 44.22 -25.75 -14.02
CA ASN A 384 45.10 -26.37 -13.02
C ASN A 384 46.43 -25.70 -12.66
N GLY A 385 46.49 -25.18 -11.44
CA GLY A 385 47.75 -24.90 -10.75
C GLY A 385 47.51 -24.36 -9.36
N ILE A 386 47.62 -25.22 -8.34
CA ILE A 386 47.84 -24.81 -6.95
C ILE A 386 49.21 -24.13 -6.92
N SER A 387 49.29 -22.86 -6.53
CA SER A 387 50.52 -22.28 -5.98
C SER A 387 50.19 -21.53 -4.69
N SER A 388 50.42 -22.22 -3.58
CA SER A 388 50.53 -21.61 -2.26
C SER A 388 51.87 -20.88 -2.18
N HIS A 389 51.87 -19.56 -2.33
CA HIS A 389 52.95 -18.75 -1.79
C HIS A 389 52.58 -18.33 -0.38
N LEU A 390 53.11 -19.09 0.58
CA LEU A 390 53.22 -18.70 1.97
C LEU A 390 54.31 -17.61 2.06
N THR A 391 53.92 -16.42 2.49
CA THR A 391 54.86 -15.47 3.11
C THR A 391 54.55 -15.46 4.61
N GLU A 392 55.56 -15.80 5.40
CA GLU A 392 55.49 -15.83 6.87
C GLU A 392 55.27 -14.42 7.44
N GLY A 393 54.29 -14.32 8.36
CA GLY A 393 54.15 -13.18 9.27
C GLY A 393 53.08 -12.15 8.88
N GLY A 394 51.95 -12.18 9.60
CA GLY A 394 51.10 -10.99 9.83
C GLY A 394 49.88 -10.80 8.91
N ASP A 395 48.70 -10.94 9.51
CA ASP A 395 47.36 -10.53 9.07
C ASP A 395 46.74 -11.09 7.78
N ARG A 396 45.64 -11.85 7.99
CA ARG A 396 44.67 -12.22 6.96
C ARG A 396 44.06 -10.96 6.35
N MET A 397 44.56 -10.58 5.18
CA MET A 397 43.91 -9.60 4.32
C MET A 397 42.59 -10.21 3.79
N SER A 398 41.46 -9.86 4.39
CA SER A 398 40.15 -10.16 3.82
C SER A 398 39.93 -9.26 2.61
N VAL A 399 40.40 -9.70 1.44
CA VAL A 399 39.94 -9.17 0.17
C VAL A 399 38.44 -9.47 0.13
N TYR A 400 37.60 -8.43 0.17
CA TYR A 400 36.19 -8.56 -0.17
C TYR A 400 36.15 -8.94 -1.66
N PHE A 401 36.20 -10.24 -1.94
CA PHE A 401 35.86 -10.77 -3.24
C PHE A 401 34.38 -10.49 -3.45
N TYR A 402 34.07 -9.46 -4.24
CA TYR A 402 32.75 -9.39 -4.84
C TYR A 402 32.60 -10.64 -5.70
N PRO A 403 31.65 -11.54 -5.39
CA PRO A 403 31.47 -12.74 -6.20
C PRO A 403 31.19 -12.30 -7.65
N PRO A 404 31.73 -13.01 -8.65
CA PRO A 404 31.48 -12.67 -10.05
C PRO A 404 29.97 -12.61 -10.28
N VAL A 405 29.50 -11.51 -10.86
CA VAL A 405 28.08 -11.27 -11.12
C VAL A 405 27.55 -12.45 -11.94
N PRO A 406 26.57 -13.22 -11.43
CA PRO A 406 26.09 -14.40 -12.12
C PRO A 406 25.49 -13.99 -13.47
N PRO A 407 25.81 -14.72 -14.55
CA PRO A 407 25.25 -14.43 -15.86
C PRO A 407 23.72 -14.58 -15.83
N LEU A 408 23.03 -13.73 -16.60
CA LEU A 408 21.59 -13.83 -16.73
C LEU A 408 21.19 -15.19 -17.31
N THR A 409 20.12 -15.76 -16.78
CA THR A 409 19.53 -16.97 -17.37
C THR A 409 19.11 -16.69 -18.82
N PRO A 410 19.12 -17.70 -19.73
CA PRO A 410 18.73 -17.49 -21.12
C PRO A 410 17.33 -16.87 -21.28
N ARG A 411 16.41 -17.20 -20.38
CA ARG A 411 15.07 -16.63 -20.33
C ARG A 411 15.08 -15.15 -19.93
N ALA A 412 15.82 -14.78 -18.88
CA ALA A 412 15.96 -13.38 -18.47
C ALA A 412 16.69 -12.54 -19.54
N GLU A 413 17.68 -13.12 -20.22
CA GLU A 413 18.40 -12.48 -21.31
C GLU A 413 17.49 -12.19 -22.52
N SER A 414 16.65 -13.16 -22.90
CA SER A 414 15.64 -12.98 -23.96
C SER A 414 14.63 -11.87 -23.61
N LEU A 415 14.15 -11.84 -22.36
CA LEU A 415 13.25 -10.79 -21.88
C LEU A 415 13.93 -9.42 -21.89
N LYS A 416 15.19 -9.33 -21.43
CA LYS A 416 16.00 -8.11 -21.49
C LYS A 416 16.19 -7.62 -22.92
N ALA A 417 16.49 -8.51 -23.87
CA ALA A 417 16.66 -8.14 -25.28
C ALA A 417 15.37 -7.56 -25.87
N ARG A 418 14.21 -8.19 -25.61
CA ARG A 418 12.89 -7.68 -26.01
C ARG A 418 12.56 -6.34 -25.32
N ALA A 419 12.93 -6.19 -24.06
CA ALA A 419 12.75 -4.94 -23.32
C ALA A 419 13.60 -3.80 -23.92
N ASN A 420 14.86 -4.08 -24.27
CA ASN A 420 15.74 -3.14 -24.96
C ASN A 420 15.16 -2.73 -26.33
N GLN A 421 14.61 -3.67 -27.09
CA GLN A 421 13.95 -3.39 -28.37
C GLN A 421 12.71 -2.50 -28.18
N ALA A 422 11.87 -2.79 -27.17
CA ALA A 422 10.73 -1.96 -26.83
C ALA A 422 11.15 -0.55 -26.40
N PHE A 423 12.22 -0.43 -25.60
CA PHE A 423 12.79 0.85 -25.20
C PHE A 423 13.31 1.65 -26.41
N ALA A 424 14.01 1.01 -27.34
CA ALA A 424 14.48 1.65 -28.58
C ALA A 424 13.32 2.10 -29.49
N ALA A 425 12.19 1.38 -29.44
CA ALA A 425 10.96 1.75 -30.13
C ALA A 425 10.06 2.72 -29.33
N GLU A 426 10.57 3.32 -28.25
CA GLU A 426 9.85 4.24 -27.35
C GLU A 426 8.58 3.64 -26.70
N LYS A 427 8.43 2.32 -26.71
CA LYS A 427 7.35 1.57 -26.04
C LYS A 427 7.70 1.31 -24.59
N TYR A 428 7.84 2.39 -23.80
CA TYR A 428 8.37 2.33 -22.44
C TYR A 428 7.54 1.44 -21.49
N ILE A 429 6.21 1.46 -21.58
CA ILE A 429 5.34 0.61 -20.73
C ILE A 429 5.64 -0.88 -20.97
N THR A 430 5.67 -1.30 -22.23
CA THR A 430 6.00 -2.69 -22.61
C THR A 430 7.41 -3.05 -22.18
N GLY A 431 8.38 -2.13 -22.34
CA GLY A 431 9.75 -2.32 -21.88
C GLY A 431 9.82 -2.56 -20.36
N LEU A 432 9.14 -1.73 -19.57
CA LEU A 432 9.08 -1.85 -18.10
C LEU A 432 8.46 -3.17 -17.65
N GLN A 433 7.36 -3.61 -18.29
CA GLN A 433 6.75 -4.91 -18.01
C GLN A 433 7.72 -6.07 -18.24
N LEU A 434 8.48 -6.02 -19.34
CA LEU A 434 9.48 -7.04 -19.68
C LEU A 434 10.68 -7.01 -18.72
N TYR A 435 11.15 -5.82 -18.31
CA TYR A 435 12.20 -5.71 -17.28
C TYR A 435 11.74 -6.25 -15.93
N ASN A 436 10.48 -6.01 -15.53
CA ASN A 436 9.92 -6.58 -14.30
C ASN A 436 9.94 -8.11 -14.33
N GLN A 437 9.48 -8.71 -15.43
CA GLN A 437 9.53 -10.16 -15.61
C GLN A 437 10.96 -10.71 -15.59
N ALA A 438 11.92 -9.99 -16.18
CA ALA A 438 13.32 -10.37 -16.15
C ALA A 438 13.92 -10.29 -14.73
N ALA A 439 13.59 -9.24 -13.97
CA ALA A 439 14.06 -9.03 -12.60
C ALA A 439 13.44 -10.04 -11.61
N GLU A 440 12.21 -10.50 -11.85
CA GLU A 440 11.61 -11.60 -11.07
C GLU A 440 12.38 -12.92 -11.23
N ILE A 441 12.92 -13.18 -12.42
CA ILE A 441 13.72 -14.39 -12.69
C ILE A 441 15.14 -14.24 -12.16
N SER A 442 15.73 -13.04 -12.31
CA SER A 442 17.12 -12.75 -11.97
C SER A 442 17.21 -11.49 -11.09
N PRO A 443 16.82 -11.57 -9.80
CA PRO A 443 16.73 -10.41 -8.91
C PRO A 443 18.09 -9.83 -8.51
N ASN A 444 19.19 -10.56 -8.75
CA ASN A 444 20.55 -10.11 -8.39
C ASN A 444 21.31 -9.54 -9.60
N SER A 445 20.61 -8.90 -10.55
CA SER A 445 21.23 -8.31 -11.76
C SER A 445 21.14 -6.79 -11.76
N ALA A 446 22.28 -6.13 -11.49
CA ALA A 446 22.39 -4.68 -11.53
C ALA A 446 21.99 -4.07 -12.90
N VAL A 447 22.31 -4.77 -13.98
CA VAL A 447 22.01 -4.34 -15.36
C VAL A 447 20.51 -4.20 -15.59
N LEU A 448 19.69 -5.14 -15.08
CA LEU A 448 18.24 -5.09 -15.25
C LEU A 448 17.62 -3.87 -14.57
N TYR A 449 17.99 -3.62 -13.31
CA TYR A 449 17.53 -2.44 -12.58
C TYR A 449 18.02 -1.14 -13.22
N SER A 450 19.29 -1.08 -13.63
CA SER A 450 19.84 0.11 -14.29
C SER A 450 19.12 0.41 -15.61
N ASN A 451 18.81 -0.60 -16.41
CA ASN A 451 18.05 -0.42 -17.66
C ASN A 451 16.59 -0.04 -17.41
N ARG A 452 15.97 -0.62 -16.37
CA ARG A 452 14.61 -0.26 -15.94
C ARG A 452 14.55 1.19 -15.47
N ALA A 453 15.55 1.67 -14.71
CA ALA A 453 15.69 3.07 -14.33
C ALA A 453 15.72 4.00 -15.56
N ALA A 454 16.48 3.62 -16.60
CA ALA A 454 16.52 4.41 -17.84
C ALA A 454 15.15 4.50 -18.54
N ALA A 455 14.38 3.40 -18.55
CA ALA A 455 13.02 3.36 -19.08
C ALA A 455 12.06 4.25 -18.28
N LEU A 456 12.13 4.21 -16.95
CA LEU A 456 11.35 5.08 -16.06
C LEU A 456 11.65 6.56 -16.32
N MET A 457 12.93 6.95 -16.35
CA MET A 457 13.35 8.33 -16.63
C MET A 457 12.86 8.87 -17.98
N LYS A 458 12.63 7.99 -18.97
CA LYS A 458 12.13 8.36 -20.30
C LYS A 458 10.61 8.38 -20.39
N ARG A 459 9.90 7.54 -19.61
CA ARG A 459 8.44 7.51 -19.55
C ARG A 459 7.86 8.79 -18.92
N LYS A 460 8.56 9.39 -17.95
CA LYS A 460 8.22 10.69 -17.35
C LYS A 460 6.83 10.76 -16.71
N TRP A 461 6.31 9.66 -16.17
CA TRP A 461 5.13 9.74 -15.30
C TRP A 461 5.50 10.27 -13.92
N ASP A 462 4.52 10.78 -13.19
CA ASP A 462 4.73 11.20 -11.80
C ASP A 462 5.31 10.04 -10.98
N GLY A 463 6.37 10.30 -10.20
CA GLY A 463 7.05 9.28 -9.40
C GLY A 463 8.03 8.38 -10.17
N ASP A 464 8.11 8.45 -11.51
CA ASP A 464 9.06 7.62 -12.29
C ASP A 464 10.51 7.93 -11.95
N ILE A 465 10.86 9.19 -11.73
CA ILE A 465 12.23 9.58 -11.37
C ILE A 465 12.62 8.99 -10.01
N TYR A 466 11.70 8.96 -9.06
CA TYR A 466 11.95 8.34 -7.76
C TYR A 466 12.03 6.81 -7.85
N ALA A 467 11.19 6.17 -8.67
CA ALA A 467 11.31 4.74 -8.94
C ALA A 467 12.64 4.41 -9.63
N ALA A 468 13.09 5.26 -10.57
CA ALA A 468 14.40 5.14 -11.20
C ALA A 468 15.55 5.32 -10.20
N LEU A 469 15.42 6.25 -9.25
CA LEU A 469 16.35 6.43 -8.14
C LEU A 469 16.49 5.14 -7.33
N ARG A 470 15.36 4.54 -6.89
CA ARG A 470 15.33 3.26 -6.15
C ARG A 470 15.97 2.11 -6.93
N ASP A 471 15.76 2.06 -8.24
CA ASP A 471 16.40 1.08 -9.12
C ASP A 471 17.91 1.29 -9.23
N CYS A 472 18.38 2.55 -9.30
CA CYS A 472 19.80 2.85 -9.31
C CYS A 472 20.46 2.41 -8.00
N PHE A 473 19.83 2.68 -6.86
CA PHE A 473 20.30 2.16 -5.57
C PHE A 473 20.38 0.64 -5.54
N THR A 474 19.31 -0.04 -5.96
CA THR A 474 19.27 -1.50 -5.98
C THR A 474 20.36 -2.07 -6.91
N ALA A 475 20.63 -1.42 -8.04
CA ALA A 475 21.72 -1.80 -8.91
C ALA A 475 23.10 -1.62 -8.24
N LEU A 476 23.32 -0.54 -7.49
CA LEU A 476 24.58 -0.27 -6.78
C LEU A 476 24.78 -1.13 -5.54
N ASP A 477 23.71 -1.53 -4.85
CA ASP A 477 23.75 -2.52 -3.77
C ASP A 477 24.23 -3.89 -4.28
N ILE A 478 23.89 -4.22 -5.54
CA ILE A 478 24.29 -5.47 -6.22
C ILE A 478 25.71 -5.34 -6.80
N ASP A 479 25.99 -4.22 -7.48
CA ASP A 479 27.27 -3.92 -8.13
C ASP A 479 27.65 -2.45 -7.87
N PRO A 480 28.47 -2.18 -6.84
CA PRO A 480 28.87 -0.83 -6.47
C PRO A 480 29.59 -0.05 -7.58
N HIS A 481 30.22 -0.75 -8.53
CA HIS A 481 31.01 -0.13 -9.61
C HIS A 481 30.20 0.02 -10.91
N HIS A 482 28.88 -0.16 -10.86
CA HIS A 482 28.02 -0.08 -12.03
C HIS A 482 27.87 1.36 -12.55
N VAL A 483 28.77 1.77 -13.44
CA VAL A 483 28.91 3.12 -14.03
C VAL A 483 27.56 3.78 -14.37
N LYS A 484 26.71 3.11 -15.16
CA LYS A 484 25.44 3.71 -15.62
C LYS A 484 24.44 3.93 -14.49
N ALA A 485 24.46 3.09 -13.45
CA ALA A 485 23.53 3.23 -12.32
C ALA A 485 23.96 4.39 -11.44
N HIS A 486 25.27 4.52 -11.19
CA HIS A 486 25.84 5.63 -10.45
C HIS A 486 25.56 6.98 -11.12
N PHE A 487 25.82 7.11 -12.43
CA PHE A 487 25.50 8.35 -13.16
C PHE A 487 24.00 8.67 -13.18
N ARG A 488 23.15 7.65 -13.36
CA ARG A 488 21.68 7.83 -13.34
C ARG A 488 21.18 8.24 -11.96
N LEU A 489 21.82 7.79 -10.88
CA LEU A 489 21.49 8.17 -9.51
C LEU A 489 21.63 9.69 -9.31
N ALA A 490 22.80 10.26 -9.63
CA ALA A 490 23.05 11.70 -9.56
C ALA A 490 22.01 12.50 -10.38
N ARG A 491 21.73 12.02 -11.61
CA ARG A 491 20.71 12.65 -12.47
C ARG A 491 19.30 12.59 -11.90
N CYS A 492 18.92 11.48 -11.26
CA CYS A 492 17.60 11.37 -10.63
C CYS A 492 17.48 12.32 -9.42
N LEU A 493 18.54 12.45 -8.61
CA LEU A 493 18.57 13.38 -7.47
C LEU A 493 18.39 14.83 -7.94
N HIS A 494 19.11 15.24 -8.98
CA HIS A 494 18.93 16.56 -9.60
C HIS A 494 17.50 16.77 -10.10
N GLN A 495 16.93 15.80 -10.81
CA GLN A 495 15.54 15.90 -11.30
C GLN A 495 14.48 15.91 -10.19
N LEU A 496 14.80 15.45 -8.99
CA LEU A 496 13.96 15.56 -7.79
C LEU A 496 14.22 16.86 -7.01
N GLY A 497 15.10 17.73 -7.49
CA GLY A 497 15.48 18.98 -6.81
C GLY A 497 16.35 18.76 -5.58
N ARG A 498 16.97 17.58 -5.41
CA ARG A 498 17.85 17.24 -4.27
C ARG A 498 19.30 17.55 -4.63
N GLU A 499 19.58 18.83 -4.86
CA GLU A 499 20.83 19.28 -5.49
C GLU A 499 22.09 18.97 -4.67
N ASP A 500 22.06 19.15 -3.34
CA ASP A 500 23.21 18.87 -2.49
C ASP A 500 23.61 17.39 -2.55
N GLU A 501 22.62 16.49 -2.54
CA GLU A 501 22.85 15.05 -2.68
C GLU A 501 23.28 14.68 -4.10
N ALA A 502 22.71 15.34 -5.11
CA ALA A 502 23.08 15.13 -6.51
C ALA A 502 24.56 15.49 -6.74
N GLN A 503 25.02 16.59 -6.14
CA GLN A 503 26.42 17.03 -6.22
C GLN A 503 27.35 16.01 -5.55
N VAL A 504 27.04 15.58 -4.32
CA VAL A 504 27.86 14.57 -3.63
C VAL A 504 27.95 13.27 -4.42
N CYS A 505 26.83 12.81 -4.97
CA CYS A 505 26.79 11.60 -5.79
C CYS A 505 27.58 11.76 -7.08
N LEU A 506 27.55 12.95 -7.70
CA LEU A 506 28.31 13.22 -8.91
C LEU A 506 29.82 13.27 -8.63
N ASP A 507 30.23 13.85 -7.51
CA ASP A 507 31.63 13.88 -7.08
C ASP A 507 32.17 12.47 -6.80
N ASP A 508 31.38 11.61 -6.16
CA ASP A 508 31.73 10.20 -5.95
C ASP A 508 31.83 9.43 -7.27
N PHE A 509 30.89 9.66 -8.20
CA PHE A 509 30.95 9.11 -9.56
C PHE A 509 32.23 9.50 -10.29
N MET A 510 32.62 10.78 -10.24
CA MET A 510 33.85 11.27 -10.89
C MET A 510 35.11 10.65 -10.28
N LYS A 511 35.14 10.44 -8.96
CA LYS A 511 36.25 9.77 -8.27
C LYS A 511 36.38 8.30 -8.66
N GLN A 512 35.25 7.57 -8.72
CA GLN A 512 35.24 6.13 -9.02
C GLN A 512 35.44 5.83 -10.50
N HIS A 513 35.06 6.77 -11.39
CA HIS A 513 35.09 6.57 -12.84
C HIS A 513 35.76 7.75 -13.59
N PRO A 514 37.09 7.94 -13.43
CA PRO A 514 37.80 9.09 -14.03
C PRO A 514 37.67 9.19 -15.55
N ASP A 515 37.60 8.05 -16.25
CA ASP A 515 37.48 7.98 -17.71
C ASP A 515 36.20 8.65 -18.25
N HIS A 516 35.19 8.82 -17.40
CA HIS A 516 33.90 9.39 -17.78
C HIS A 516 33.75 10.88 -17.42
N ILE A 517 34.74 11.49 -16.74
CA ILE A 517 34.72 12.91 -16.35
C ILE A 517 34.59 13.82 -17.58
N SER A 518 35.36 13.54 -18.63
CA SER A 518 35.35 14.34 -19.87
C SER A 518 34.14 14.08 -20.77
N SER A 519 33.21 13.21 -20.37
CA SER A 519 32.02 12.95 -21.17
C SER A 519 31.08 14.18 -21.18
N PRO A 520 30.53 14.57 -22.34
CA PRO A 520 29.63 15.73 -22.42
C PRO A 520 28.42 15.63 -21.48
N ALA A 521 27.93 14.40 -21.24
CA ALA A 521 26.82 14.13 -20.32
C ALA A 521 27.17 14.46 -18.86
N CYS A 522 28.39 14.14 -18.42
CA CYS A 522 28.87 14.44 -17.07
C CYS A 522 29.04 15.94 -16.86
N THR A 523 29.69 16.61 -17.82
CA THR A 523 29.88 18.07 -17.78
C THR A 523 28.55 18.83 -17.80
N THR A 524 27.58 18.39 -18.61
CA THR A 524 26.25 19.01 -18.67
C THR A 524 25.54 18.88 -17.33
N LEU A 525 25.52 17.68 -16.74
CA LEU A 525 24.87 17.45 -15.45
C LEU A 525 25.52 18.27 -14.32
N ALA A 526 26.86 18.34 -14.28
CA ALA A 526 27.58 19.15 -13.31
C ALA A 526 27.20 20.64 -13.40
N ASN A 527 27.12 21.18 -14.62
CA ASN A 527 26.72 22.56 -14.85
C ASN A 527 25.26 22.82 -14.46
N ASP A 528 24.37 21.87 -14.73
CA ASP A 528 22.94 22.00 -14.41
C ASP A 528 22.70 21.98 -12.88
N ILE A 529 23.38 21.08 -12.15
CA ILE A 529 23.34 21.04 -10.69
C ILE A 529 23.90 22.35 -10.10
N ALA A 530 25.05 22.81 -10.58
CA ALA A 530 25.65 24.05 -10.10
C ALA A 530 24.73 25.27 -10.32
N LYS A 531 24.06 25.35 -11.48
CA LYS A 531 23.07 26.40 -11.75
C LYS A 531 21.88 26.33 -10.79
N ALA A 532 21.35 25.13 -10.52
CA ALA A 532 20.21 24.93 -9.62
C ALA A 532 20.55 25.27 -8.15
N ILE A 533 21.77 24.98 -7.69
CA ILE A 533 22.24 25.39 -6.36
C ILE A 533 22.30 26.92 -6.27
N ILE A 534 22.84 27.58 -7.30
CA ILE A 534 22.94 29.05 -7.34
C ILE A 534 21.54 29.70 -7.36
N SER A 535 20.57 29.15 -8.09
CA SER A 535 19.21 29.70 -8.09
C SER A 535 18.55 29.59 -6.71
N LYS A 536 18.70 28.43 -6.05
CA LYS A 536 18.18 28.21 -4.68
C LYS A 536 18.81 29.10 -3.61
N GLN A 537 20.04 29.56 -3.81
CA GLN A 537 20.70 30.48 -2.86
C GLN A 537 20.30 31.95 -3.09
N ARG A 538 19.82 32.29 -4.30
CA ARG A 538 19.33 33.63 -4.64
C ARG A 538 17.88 33.85 -4.22
N GLU A 539 17.09 32.79 -4.25
CA GLU A 539 15.82 32.70 -3.54
C GLU A 539 16.15 32.59 -2.03
N GLY A 540 15.94 33.65 -1.25
CA GLY A 540 16.09 33.58 0.22
C GLY A 540 15.12 32.56 0.83
N PRO A 541 15.03 32.39 2.17
CA PRO A 541 13.93 31.62 2.75
C PRO A 541 12.63 32.20 2.21
N ASP A 542 11.80 31.38 1.55
CA ASP A 542 10.55 31.77 0.88
C ASP A 542 9.75 32.80 1.72
N ILE A 543 9.96 34.10 1.51
CA ILE A 543 9.02 35.15 1.88
C ILE A 543 8.30 35.49 0.58
N ASP A 544 7.57 34.52 0.05
CA ASP A 544 6.75 34.69 -1.15
C ASP A 544 5.43 35.38 -0.79
N GLY A 545 5.01 36.27 -1.68
CA GLY A 545 4.03 37.32 -1.43
C GLY A 545 2.61 36.89 -1.07
N ASP A 546 1.86 37.90 -0.64
CA ASP A 546 0.50 37.99 -0.07
C ASP A 546 -0.66 37.26 -0.80
N ASN A 547 -0.37 36.41 -1.80
CA ASN A 547 -1.36 35.70 -2.64
C ASN A 547 -1.32 34.17 -2.54
N ASP A 548 -0.39 33.57 -1.78
CA ASP A 548 -0.39 32.11 -1.56
C ASP A 548 -1.45 31.73 -0.50
N ILE A 549 -2.33 30.80 -0.85
CA ILE A 549 -3.27 30.17 0.10
C ILE A 549 -2.43 29.57 1.24
N PRO A 550 -2.68 29.92 2.52
CA PRO A 550 -1.83 29.49 3.62
C PRO A 550 -1.75 27.96 3.69
N PHE A 551 -0.55 27.43 3.50
CA PHE A 551 -0.31 25.99 3.62
C PHE A 551 -0.51 25.58 5.09
N PRO A 552 -1.41 24.62 5.40
CA PRO A 552 -1.63 24.18 6.76
C PRO A 552 -0.32 23.65 7.32
N THR A 553 0.23 24.34 8.32
CA THR A 553 1.49 23.92 8.93
C THR A 553 1.16 22.89 10.00
N PRO A 554 1.56 21.62 9.84
CA PRO A 554 1.34 20.60 10.85
C PRO A 554 2.07 20.94 12.15
N SER A 555 1.57 20.44 13.28
CA SER A 555 2.24 20.55 14.58
C SER A 555 3.66 19.99 14.53
N ALA A 556 4.55 20.43 15.42
CA ALA A 556 5.93 19.91 15.49
C ALA A 556 5.96 18.38 15.71
N GLN A 557 5.01 17.85 16.48
CA GLN A 557 4.87 16.42 16.72
C GLN A 557 4.46 15.66 15.44
N GLU A 558 3.52 16.22 14.68
CA GLU A 558 3.11 15.69 13.38
C GLU A 558 4.26 15.70 12.37
N GLN A 559 5.06 16.78 12.32
CA GLN A 559 6.24 16.86 11.45
C GLN A 559 7.26 15.76 11.78
N LYS A 560 7.49 15.51 13.08
CA LYS A 560 8.39 14.44 13.54
C LYS A 560 7.88 13.06 13.17
N TRP A 561 6.57 12.80 13.23
CA TRP A 561 6.02 11.52 12.79
C TRP A 561 6.12 11.34 11.28
N ARG A 562 5.84 12.40 10.50
CA ARG A 562 5.98 12.39 9.04
C ARG A 562 7.41 12.13 8.59
N SER A 563 8.42 12.66 9.29
CA SER A 563 9.83 12.40 8.96
C SER A 563 10.27 10.96 9.22
N GLN A 564 9.48 10.17 9.97
CA GLN A 564 9.73 8.76 10.27
C GLN A 564 8.87 7.82 9.40
N ALA A 565 8.14 8.37 8.43
CA ALA A 565 7.21 7.60 7.61
C ALA A 565 7.92 6.51 6.80
N SER A 566 7.24 5.38 6.60
CA SER A 566 7.73 4.28 5.77
C SER A 566 7.22 4.41 4.32
N ASP A 567 8.09 4.11 3.36
CA ASP A 567 7.83 4.07 1.93
C ASP A 567 7.04 2.81 1.49
N TYR A 568 6.49 2.88 0.28
CA TYR A 568 5.77 1.78 -0.34
C TYR A 568 6.69 0.63 -0.76
N HIS A 569 6.13 -0.59 -0.76
CA HIS A 569 6.82 -1.79 -1.24
C HIS A 569 6.66 -1.96 -2.75
N LYS A 570 5.43 -1.83 -3.26
CA LYS A 570 5.11 -1.88 -4.70
C LYS A 570 4.15 -0.75 -5.05
N TYR A 571 4.10 -0.41 -6.33
CA TYR A 571 3.07 0.45 -6.87
C TYR A 571 2.54 -0.17 -8.16
N TYR A 572 1.28 0.11 -8.45
CA TYR A 572 0.60 -0.35 -9.64
C TYR A 572 0.18 0.85 -10.46
N CYS A 573 0.44 0.74 -11.76
CA CYS A 573 -0.01 1.72 -12.74
C CYS A 573 -1.43 1.35 -13.19
N GLY A 574 -2.38 2.25 -12.94
CA GLY A 574 -3.74 2.16 -13.50
C GLY A 574 -4.26 3.57 -13.70
N HIS A 575 -4.90 3.83 -14.84
CA HIS A 575 -5.51 5.14 -15.08
C HIS A 575 -6.68 5.31 -14.12
N CYS A 576 -6.44 5.97 -12.99
CA CYS A 576 -7.47 6.25 -12.01
C CYS A 576 -8.06 7.60 -12.37
N ASN A 577 -9.27 7.63 -12.95
CA ASN A 577 -9.98 8.85 -13.35
C ASN A 577 -9.79 9.99 -12.32
N THR A 578 -8.95 10.98 -12.61
CA THR A 578 -8.60 12.06 -11.66
C THR A 578 -9.75 13.03 -11.39
N LEU A 579 -10.89 12.87 -12.07
CA LEU A 579 -12.04 13.76 -12.01
C LEU A 579 -13.11 13.30 -11.01
N THR A 580 -13.05 12.06 -10.51
CA THR A 580 -14.06 11.51 -9.58
C THR A 580 -13.47 11.24 -8.20
N ASP A 581 -14.24 11.53 -7.17
CA ASP A 581 -13.87 11.35 -5.76
C ASP A 581 -14.02 9.90 -5.26
N ILE A 582 -14.68 9.03 -6.03
CA ILE A 582 -14.92 7.63 -5.68
C ILE A 582 -13.98 6.73 -6.47
N LYS A 583 -12.97 6.20 -5.77
CA LYS A 583 -12.00 5.26 -6.32
C LYS A 583 -11.71 4.16 -5.31
N GLU A 584 -12.44 3.06 -5.38
CA GLU A 584 -12.15 1.92 -4.51
C GLU A 584 -11.08 1.04 -5.17
N ALA A 585 -10.01 0.74 -4.44
CA ALA A 585 -9.01 -0.22 -4.84
C ALA A 585 -9.07 -1.40 -3.87
N ILE A 586 -9.46 -2.58 -4.34
CA ILE A 586 -9.67 -3.76 -3.49
C ILE A 586 -8.78 -4.93 -3.87
N PHE A 587 -8.44 -5.76 -2.88
CA PHE A 587 -7.86 -7.07 -3.11
C PHE A 587 -8.94 -8.03 -3.61
N LEU A 588 -8.65 -8.81 -4.66
CA LEU A 588 -9.47 -9.97 -5.03
C LEU A 588 -8.83 -11.28 -4.54
N GLY A 589 -9.68 -12.17 -4.02
CA GLY A 589 -9.28 -13.49 -3.52
C GLY A 589 -8.52 -13.42 -2.20
N SER A 590 -7.87 -14.53 -1.82
CA SER A 590 -7.17 -14.72 -0.53
C SER A 590 -5.85 -13.94 -0.37
N GLY A 591 -5.77 -12.75 -0.97
CA GLY A 591 -4.83 -11.73 -0.54
C GLY A 591 -3.45 -11.76 -1.18
N ARG A 592 -3.29 -12.17 -2.45
CA ARG A 592 -1.95 -12.12 -3.06
C ARG A 592 -1.71 -11.37 -4.37
N PHE A 593 -2.66 -11.15 -5.29
CA PHE A 593 -2.22 -10.65 -6.61
C PHE A 593 -3.15 -9.74 -7.43
N PHE A 594 -4.35 -9.36 -6.98
CA PHE A 594 -5.27 -8.64 -7.87
C PHE A 594 -5.82 -7.37 -7.26
N LEU A 595 -5.93 -6.36 -8.13
CA LEU A 595 -6.40 -5.02 -7.85
C LEU A 595 -7.60 -4.76 -8.75
N LEU A 596 -8.77 -4.53 -8.17
CA LEU A 596 -9.90 -3.96 -8.90
C LEU A 596 -9.98 -2.49 -8.50
N ALA A 597 -9.81 -1.59 -9.48
CA ALA A 597 -10.10 -0.18 -9.32
C ALA A 597 -11.48 0.09 -9.91
N SER A 598 -12.45 0.53 -9.10
CA SER A 598 -13.70 1.06 -9.63
C SER A 598 -13.51 2.54 -9.94
N SER A 599 -13.86 2.94 -11.17
CA SER A 599 -14.12 4.34 -11.53
C SER A 599 -15.56 4.41 -12.01
N SER A 600 -16.29 5.46 -11.64
CA SER A 600 -17.58 5.70 -12.30
C SER A 600 -17.30 5.88 -13.80
N LEU A 601 -17.85 4.97 -14.60
CA LEU A 601 -17.87 5.11 -16.04
C LEU A 601 -18.87 6.22 -16.34
N MET A 602 -18.41 7.48 -16.46
CA MET A 602 -19.13 8.38 -17.35
C MET A 602 -18.95 7.83 -18.75
N SER A 603 -20.04 7.29 -19.31
CA SER A 603 -20.12 6.96 -20.72
C SER A 603 -20.05 8.25 -21.53
N SER A 604 -18.85 8.75 -21.81
CA SER A 604 -18.64 9.61 -22.98
C SER A 604 -18.12 8.72 -24.09
N ALA A 605 -19.04 8.30 -24.95
CA ALA A 605 -18.69 7.82 -26.27
C ALA A 605 -17.87 8.88 -27.01
N ALA A 606 -16.68 8.51 -27.47
CA ALA A 606 -15.99 9.09 -28.63
C ALA A 606 -14.86 8.10 -29.04
N PRO A 607 -14.54 8.01 -30.34
CA PRO A 607 -14.32 6.76 -31.08
C PRO A 607 -12.99 6.04 -30.84
#